data_AF-A0A0A1VJE0-F1
#
_entry.id   AF-A0A0A1VJE0-F1
#
_cell.length_a   1.000
_cell.length_b   1.000
_cell.length_c   1.000
_cell.angle_alpha   90.00
_cell.angle_beta   90.00
_cell.angle_gamma   90.00
#
_symmetry.space_group_name_H-M   'P 1'
#
loop_
_entity.id
_entity.type
_entity.pdbx_description
1 polymer ?
#
loop_
_entity_poly.entity_id
_entity_poly.type
_entity_poly.pdbx_seq_one_letter_code
_entity_poly.pdbx_strand_id
1 'polypeptide(L)'
;MMPTMVQAGMYSAVMHYLKAVQAAGTVEADKVMEKMRATPVNDFFAKDGRILANGLMLHDMYLAEAKKPAESKGEWDLLKILRVIPRDQAFEPLEKSACPLKG
;
A
#
# COMPACT_ATOMS: atom_id res chain seq x y z
N MET A 1 18.40 0.23 12.97
CA MET A 1 18.17 0.35 11.51
C MET A 1 16.71 0.72 11.31
N MET A 2 16.42 1.82 10.60
CA MET A 2 15.04 2.21 10.31
C MET A 2 14.53 1.57 9.02
N PRO A 3 13.26 1.13 8.97
CA PRO A 3 12.71 0.50 7.80
C PRO A 3 12.53 1.49 6.65
N THR A 4 12.76 1.03 5.42
CA THR A 4 12.38 1.76 4.21
C THR A 4 10.90 1.52 3.90
N MET A 5 10.34 2.34 2.98
CA MET A 5 8.98 2.14 2.46
C MET A 5 8.78 0.73 1.92
N VAL A 6 9.78 0.15 1.24
CA VAL A 6 9.69 -1.19 0.65
C VAL A 6 9.59 -2.26 1.74
N GLN A 7 10.38 -2.15 2.81
CA GLN A 7 10.33 -3.10 3.93
C GLN A 7 8.97 -3.03 4.65
N ALA A 8 8.45 -1.81 4.88
CA ALA A 8 7.13 -1.63 5.46
C ALA A 8 6.01 -2.20 4.57
N GLY A 9 6.08 -1.95 3.25
CA GLY A 9 5.13 -2.47 2.27
C GLY A 9 5.15 -4.00 2.17
N MET A 10 6.32 -4.63 2.22
CA MET A 10 6.43 -6.10 2.22
C MET A 10 5.82 -6.72 3.47
N TYR A 11 6.04 -6.13 4.65
CA TYR A 11 5.39 -6.60 5.86
C TYR A 11 3.86 -6.52 5.73
N SER A 12 3.34 -5.37 5.28
CA SER A 12 1.91 -5.16 5.08
C SER A 12 1.31 -6.18 4.10
N ALA A 13 1.95 -6.37 2.94
CA ALA A 13 1.51 -7.31 1.92
C ALA A 13 1.46 -8.76 2.43
N VAL A 14 2.51 -9.22 3.10
CA VAL A 14 2.56 -10.58 3.66
C VAL A 14 1.50 -10.75 4.76
N MET A 15 1.35 -9.77 5.64
CA MET A 15 0.34 -9.82 6.70
C MET A 15 -1.09 -9.87 6.12
N HIS A 16 -1.36 -9.08 5.08
CA HIS A 16 -2.66 -9.10 4.38
C HIS A 16 -2.93 -10.45 3.72
N TYR A 17 -1.93 -11.00 3.03
CA TYR A 17 -2.02 -12.33 2.42
C TYR A 17 -2.30 -13.42 3.46
N LEU A 18 -1.55 -13.46 4.57
CA LEU A 18 -1.74 -14.50 5.59
C LEU A 18 -3.11 -14.40 6.27
N LYS A 19 -3.63 -13.19 6.51
CA LYS A 19 -4.99 -13.00 7.00
C LYS A 19 -6.04 -13.48 5.99
N ALA A 20 -5.81 -13.24 4.70
CA ALA A 20 -6.69 -13.71 3.64
C ALA A 20 -6.67 -15.24 3.51
N VAL A 21 -5.50 -15.88 3.61
CA VAL A 21 -5.35 -17.35 3.69
C VAL A 21 -6.13 -17.90 4.87
N GLN A 22 -6.00 -17.29 6.05
CA GLN A 22 -6.74 -17.69 7.25
C GLN A 22 -8.26 -17.57 7.03
N ALA A 23 -8.73 -16.47 6.44
CA ALA A 23 -10.15 -16.25 6.18
C ALA A 23 -10.71 -17.14 5.05
N ALA A 24 -9.88 -17.51 4.07
CA ALA A 24 -10.24 -18.42 2.99
C ALA A 24 -10.22 -19.90 3.41
N GLY A 25 -9.45 -20.23 4.45
CA GLY A 25 -9.22 -21.61 4.89
C GLY A 25 -8.39 -22.42 3.89
N THR A 26 -7.66 -21.76 2.98
CA THR A 26 -6.90 -22.40 1.90
C THR A 26 -5.79 -21.49 1.39
N VAL A 27 -4.85 -22.07 0.66
CA VAL A 27 -3.78 -21.37 -0.08
C VAL A 27 -4.04 -21.36 -1.60
N GLU A 28 -5.20 -21.84 -2.05
CA GLU A 28 -5.61 -21.77 -3.45
C GLU A 28 -5.71 -20.29 -3.88
N ALA A 29 -5.04 -19.95 -4.98
CA ALA A 29 -4.73 -18.58 -5.35
C ALA A 29 -5.98 -17.73 -5.59
N ASP A 30 -6.97 -18.25 -6.33
CA ASP A 30 -8.16 -17.49 -6.70
C ASP A 30 -9.02 -17.19 -5.47
N LYS A 31 -9.22 -18.17 -4.59
CA LYS A 31 -9.93 -18.00 -3.31
C LYS A 31 -9.25 -17.02 -2.38
N VAL A 32 -7.91 -17.05 -2.29
CA VAL A 32 -7.16 -16.09 -1.47
C VAL A 32 -7.27 -14.69 -2.06
N MET A 33 -7.14 -14.54 -3.37
CA MET A 33 -7.28 -13.25 -4.05
C MET A 33 -8.68 -12.65 -3.89
N GLU A 34 -9.74 -13.47 -3.91
CA GLU A 34 -11.10 -13.04 -3.59
C GLU A 34 -11.17 -12.41 -2.19
N LYS A 35 -10.60 -13.06 -1.18
CA LYS A 35 -10.53 -12.52 0.20
C LYS A 35 -9.66 -11.27 0.31
N MET A 36 -8.52 -11.25 -0.36
CA MET A 36 -7.61 -10.10 -0.37
C MET A 36 -8.27 -8.86 -0.99
N ARG A 37 -9.06 -9.01 -2.06
CA ARG A 37 -9.80 -7.91 -2.72
C ARG A 37 -11.01 -7.46 -1.90
N ALA A 38 -11.73 -8.40 -1.28
CA ALA A 38 -12.90 -8.10 -0.46
C ALA A 38 -12.54 -7.39 0.86
N THR A 39 -11.29 -7.54 1.33
CA THR A 39 -10.84 -7.02 2.61
C THR A 39 -9.97 -5.77 2.42
N PRO A 40 -10.34 -4.64 3.04
CA PRO A 40 -9.48 -3.47 3.15
C PRO A 40 -8.08 -3.78 3.71
N VAL A 41 -7.03 -3.19 3.14
CA VAL A 41 -5.70 -3.14 3.78
C VAL A 41 -5.73 -2.01 4.82
N ASN A 42 -5.79 -2.38 6.10
CA ASN A 42 -5.87 -1.45 7.22
C ASN A 42 -4.81 -1.80 8.27
N ASP A 43 -3.62 -1.23 8.13
CA ASP A 43 -2.48 -1.47 9.02
C ASP A 43 -1.60 -0.22 9.18
N PHE A 44 -0.37 -0.40 9.68
CA PHE A 44 0.56 0.70 9.92
C PHE A 44 1.13 1.31 8.62
N PHE A 45 1.13 0.57 7.51
CA PHE A 45 1.64 1.02 6.22
C PHE A 45 0.56 1.78 5.46
N ALA A 46 -0.65 1.21 5.38
CA ALA A 46 -1.76 1.79 4.64
C ALA A 46 -3.03 1.84 5.48
N LYS A 47 -3.72 2.99 5.41
CA LYS A 47 -5.08 3.14 5.91
C LYS A 47 -6.05 3.02 4.76
N ASP A 48 -7.02 2.15 4.94
CA ASP A 48 -8.13 1.92 4.05
C ASP A 48 -7.71 1.57 2.60
N GLY A 49 -6.56 0.90 2.44
CA GLY A 49 -6.08 0.47 1.14
C GLY A 49 -7.04 -0.52 0.47
N ARG A 50 -7.08 -0.54 -0.87
CA ARG A 50 -7.97 -1.42 -1.65
C ARG A 50 -7.25 -2.02 -2.84
N ILE A 51 -7.40 -3.31 -3.04
CA ILE A 51 -6.89 -4.00 -4.24
C ILE A 51 -7.98 -3.94 -5.31
N LEU A 52 -7.68 -3.27 -6.42
CA LEU A 52 -8.57 -3.17 -7.58
C LEU A 52 -8.62 -4.49 -8.37
N ALA A 53 -9.56 -4.60 -9.30
CA ALA A 53 -9.71 -5.77 -10.18
C ALA A 53 -8.42 -6.08 -10.97
N ASN A 54 -7.71 -5.03 -11.41
CA ASN A 54 -6.42 -5.15 -12.09
C ASN A 54 -5.23 -5.51 -11.17
N GLY A 55 -5.47 -5.74 -9.87
CA GLY A 55 -4.46 -6.12 -8.88
C GLY A 55 -3.70 -4.95 -8.25
N LEU A 56 -3.92 -3.71 -8.69
CA LEU A 56 -3.27 -2.53 -8.10
C LEU A 56 -3.85 -2.25 -6.70
N MET A 57 -2.99 -2.05 -5.71
CA MET A 57 -3.39 -1.65 -4.36
C MET A 57 -3.38 -0.13 -4.23
N LEU A 58 -4.56 0.48 -4.17
CA LEU A 58 -4.73 1.91 -3.92
C LEU A 58 -4.48 2.21 -2.44
N HIS A 59 -3.60 3.17 -2.18
CA HIS A 59 -3.38 3.75 -0.85
C HIS A 59 -2.94 5.21 -0.98
N ASP A 60 -2.95 5.98 0.10
CA ASP A 60 -2.48 7.36 0.01
C ASP A 60 -0.95 7.39 -0.18
N MET A 61 -0.48 8.36 -0.95
CA MET A 61 0.95 8.58 -1.22
C MET A 61 1.42 9.87 -0.56
N TYR A 62 2.73 10.01 -0.31
CA TYR A 62 3.29 11.20 0.32
C TYR A 62 4.24 11.93 -0.63
N LEU A 63 4.08 13.25 -0.72
CA LEU A 63 5.12 14.12 -1.26
C LEU A 63 6.07 14.49 -0.14
N ALA A 64 7.33 14.05 -0.24
CA ALA A 64 8.36 14.30 0.74
C ALA A 64 9.49 15.17 0.16
N GLU A 65 10.05 16.04 1.01
CA GLU A 65 11.25 16.83 0.70
C GLU A 65 12.36 16.47 1.69
N ALA A 66 13.60 16.39 1.20
CA ALA A 66 14.77 16.22 2.05
C ALA A 66 14.97 17.44 2.94
N LYS A 67 15.17 17.19 4.23
CA LYS A 67 15.46 18.25 5.20
C LYS A 67 16.84 18.85 4.94
N LYS A 68 16.98 20.15 5.27
CA LYS A 68 18.29 20.77 5.42
C LYS A 68 18.99 20.17 6.65
N PRO A 69 20.34 20.14 6.69
CA PRO A 69 21.07 19.58 7.84
C PRO A 69 20.66 20.19 9.18
N ALA A 70 20.43 21.50 9.23
CA ALA A 70 20.00 22.21 10.44
C ALA A 70 18.58 21.88 10.93
N GLU A 71 17.73 21.26 10.08
CA GLU A 71 16.36 20.86 10.43
C GLU A 71 16.29 19.43 10.99
N SER A 72 17.35 18.63 10.81
CA SER A 72 17.39 17.22 11.23
C SER A 72 17.69 17.10 12.72
N LYS A 73 16.85 16.36 13.44
CA LYS A 73 16.98 16.15 14.90
C LYS A 73 17.59 14.78 15.27
N GLY A 74 18.00 14.00 14.27
CA GLY A 74 18.60 12.68 14.48
C GLY A 74 18.86 11.94 13.17
N GLU A 75 19.59 10.83 13.26
CA GLU A 75 20.10 10.04 12.13
C GLU A 75 19.05 9.75 11.04
N TRP A 76 17.79 9.50 11.44
CA TRP A 76 16.71 9.09 10.54
C TRP A 76 15.67 10.19 10.29
N ASP A 77 15.88 11.37 10.84
CA ASP A 77 15.01 12.54 10.65
C ASP A 77 15.40 13.29 9.37
N LEU A 78 15.16 12.64 8.22
CA LEU A 78 15.69 13.06 6.92
C LEU A 78 14.69 13.75 6.01
N LEU A 79 13.39 13.50 6.20
CA LEU A 79 12.34 13.95 5.31
C LEU A 79 11.31 14.80 6.05
N LYS A 80 10.74 15.78 5.36
CA LYS A 80 9.48 16.42 5.76
C LYS A 80 8.40 16.05 4.75
N ILE A 81 7.22 15.69 5.26
CA ILE A 81 6.05 15.41 4.43
C ILE A 81 5.39 16.75 4.10
N LEU A 82 5.36 17.10 2.83
CA LEU A 82 4.74 18.34 2.35
C LEU A 82 3.24 18.19 2.12
N ARG A 83 2.82 17.01 1.66
CA ARG A 83 1.42 16.72 1.35
C ARG A 83 1.13 15.23 1.35
N VAL A 84 -0.10 14.88 1.74
CA VAL A 84 -0.72 13.58 1.47
C VAL A 84 -1.47 13.66 0.14
N ILE A 85 -1.13 12.81 -0.81
CA ILE A 85 -1.80 12.67 -2.09
C ILE A 85 -2.86 11.56 -1.92
N PRO A 86 -4.16 11.90 -1.97
CA PRO A 86 -5.24 10.92 -1.86
C PRO A 86 -5.10 9.81 -2.91
N ARG A 87 -5.44 8.58 -2.54
CA ARG A 87 -5.27 7.39 -3.40
C ARG A 87 -5.96 7.46 -4.77
N ASP A 88 -7.08 8.18 -4.88
CA ASP A 88 -7.83 8.40 -6.12
C ASP A 88 -7.14 9.39 -7.08
N GLN A 89 -6.16 10.15 -6.58
CA GLN A 89 -5.33 11.06 -7.37
C GLN A 89 -3.91 10.52 -7.58
N ALA A 90 -3.44 9.66 -6.68
CA ALA A 90 -2.09 9.09 -6.73
C ALA A 90 -1.92 8.01 -7.80
N PHE A 91 -3.01 7.33 -8.17
CA PHE A 91 -3.00 6.22 -9.10
C PHE A 91 -3.95 6.48 -10.27
N GLU A 92 -3.65 5.85 -11.41
CA GLU A 92 -4.54 5.92 -12.56
C GLU A 92 -5.87 5.18 -12.27
N PRO A 93 -7.03 5.79 -12.58
CA PRO A 93 -8.33 5.12 -12.44
C PRO A 93 -8.41 3.83 -13.24
N LEU A 94 -9.15 2.84 -12.73
CA LEU A 94 -9.27 1.51 -13.34
C LEU A 94 -9.76 1.58 -14.79
N GLU A 95 -10.64 2.53 -15.10
CA GLU A 95 -11.21 2.75 -16.43
C GLU A 95 -10.13 3.07 -17.47
N LYS A 96 -9.08 3.79 -17.04
CA LYS A 96 -7.94 4.20 -17.87
C LYS A 96 -6.81 3.17 -17.90
N SER A 97 -6.87 2.15 -17.04
CA SER A 97 -5.83 1.11 -16.98
C SER A 97 -5.63 0.45 -18.34
N ALA A 98 -4.37 0.19 -18.71
CA ALA A 98 -4.04 -0.63 -19.89
C ALA A 98 -4.20 -2.14 -19.63
N CYS A 99 -4.48 -2.54 -18.38
CA CYS A 99 -4.68 -3.95 -18.03
C CYS A 99 -5.97 -4.49 -18.68
N PRO A 100 -5.93 -5.66 -19.33
CA PRO A 100 -7.13 -6.31 -19.88
C PRO A 100 -8.16 -6.69 -18.80
N LEU A 101 -7.72 -6.84 -17.55
CA LEU A 101 -8.54 -7.24 -16.40
C LEU A 101 -9.16 -6.01 -15.72
N LYS A 102 -10.12 -5.36 -16.40
CA LYS A 102 -10.86 -4.18 -15.89
C LYS A 102 -12.10 -4.54 -15.06
N GLY A 103 -12.45 -5.83 -14.94
CA GLY A 103 -13.62 -6.33 -14.22
C GLY A 103 -13.42 -7.78 -13.82
#